data_AF-A0A9Q0I6W4-F1
#
_entry.id   AF-A0A9Q0I6W4-F1
#
_cell.length_a   1.000
_cell.length_b   1.000
_cell.length_c   1.000
_cell.angle_alpha   90.00
_cell.angle_beta   90.00
_cell.angle_gamma   90.00
#
_symmetry.space_group_name_H-M   'P 1'
#
loop_
_entity.id
_entity.type
_entity.pdbx_description
1 polymer ?
#
loop_
_entity_poly.entity_id
_entity_poly.type
_entity_poly.pdbx_seq_one_letter_code
_entity_poly.pdbx_strand_id
1 'polypeptide(L)'
;MYLTHFVLLLLRLAVTVDGLNTCQFFNLDEQKSKRIEAVRGQILSKLRIRTPPDRPDPPPSHPVPPEVMLLYNSTKELLKERARLAESACDRESSEEDYYAKEVQRIDMSPAPTDTSESFSSSSTSSSSSQ
;
A
#
# COMPACT_ATOMS: atom_id res chain seq x y z
N MET A 1 -24.56 -62.07 -0.44
CA MET A 1 -23.22 -61.70 -0.97
C MET A 1 -23.19 -60.30 -1.60
N TYR A 2 -24.17 -59.88 -2.39
CA TYR A 2 -24.14 -58.53 -3.00
C TYR A 2 -24.25 -57.36 -2.00
N LEU A 3 -25.07 -57.51 -0.96
CA LEU A 3 -25.23 -56.48 0.08
C LEU A 3 -23.91 -56.20 0.83
N THR A 4 -23.12 -57.24 1.13
CA THR A 4 -21.83 -57.10 1.82
C THR A 4 -20.79 -56.41 0.93
N HIS A 5 -20.78 -56.71 -0.38
CA HIS A 5 -19.91 -56.00 -1.33
C HIS A 5 -20.31 -54.53 -1.50
N PHE A 6 -21.61 -54.24 -1.52
CA PHE A 6 -22.13 -52.88 -1.60
C PHE A 6 -21.76 -52.07 -0.35
N VAL A 7 -21.92 -52.64 0.85
CA VAL A 7 -21.51 -52.01 2.11
C VAL A 7 -20.00 -51.76 2.16
N LEU A 8 -19.17 -52.72 1.72
CA LEU A 8 -17.72 -52.55 1.64
C LEU A 8 -17.32 -51.45 0.65
N LEU A 9 -18.02 -51.33 -0.48
CA LEU A 9 -17.79 -50.28 -1.47
C LEU A 9 -18.12 -48.90 -0.90
N LEU A 10 -19.26 -48.76 -0.21
CA LEU A 10 -19.66 -47.51 0.46
C LEU A 10 -18.67 -47.10 1.55
N LEU A 11 -18.17 -48.06 2.34
CA LEU A 11 -17.20 -47.81 3.39
C LEU A 11 -15.86 -47.32 2.81
N ARG A 12 -15.41 -47.92 1.70
CA ARG A 12 -14.22 -47.47 0.96
C ARG A 12 -14.39 -46.05 0.43
N LEU A 13 -15.57 -45.75 -0.12
CA LEU A 13 -15.88 -44.43 -0.66
C LEU A 13 -15.91 -43.37 0.44
N ALA A 14 -16.54 -43.67 1.59
CA ALA A 14 -16.56 -42.80 2.77
C ALA A 14 -15.15 -42.43 3.27
N VAL A 15 -14.27 -43.42 3.42
CA VAL A 15 -12.87 -43.19 3.82
C VAL A 15 -12.09 -42.37 2.78
N THR A 16 -12.39 -42.55 1.49
CA THR A 16 -11.75 -41.74 0.44
C THR A 16 -12.24 -40.30 0.41
N VAL A 17 -13.52 -40.03 0.66
CA VAL A 17 -14.06 -38.66 0.63
C VAL A 17 -13.61 -37.82 1.82
N ASP A 18 -13.40 -38.43 2.99
CA ASP A 18 -12.80 -37.75 4.15
C ASP A 18 -11.33 -37.35 3.88
N GLY A 19 -10.61 -38.12 3.05
CA GLY A 19 -9.27 -37.78 2.57
C GLY A 19 -9.24 -36.75 1.45
N LEU A 20 -10.38 -36.51 0.76
CA LEU A 20 -10.53 -35.48 -0.27
C LEU A 20 -10.94 -34.12 0.31
N ASN A 21 -11.34 -34.06 1.58
CA ASN A 21 -11.59 -32.81 2.28
C ASN A 21 -10.25 -32.23 2.80
N THR A 22 -9.35 -31.93 1.87
CA THR A 22 -8.01 -31.36 2.11
C THR A 22 -8.04 -29.92 2.67
N CYS A 23 -9.22 -29.34 2.89
CA CYS A 23 -9.38 -28.02 3.50
C CYS A 23 -9.60 -28.17 5.00
N GLN A 24 -8.51 -28.10 5.77
CA GLN A 24 -8.57 -27.93 7.22
C GLN A 24 -9.50 -26.76 7.57
N PHE A 25 -10.35 -26.94 8.58
CA PHE A 25 -11.24 -25.89 9.08
C PHE A 25 -10.44 -24.60 9.35
N PHE A 26 -10.72 -23.56 8.57
CA PHE A 26 -9.97 -22.31 8.59
C PHE A 26 -10.70 -21.30 9.47
N ASN A 27 -10.24 -21.14 10.71
CA ASN A 27 -10.78 -20.14 11.61
C ASN A 27 -10.23 -18.75 11.23
N LEU A 28 -11.06 -17.94 10.58
CA LEU A 28 -10.70 -16.59 10.16
C LEU A 28 -10.29 -15.69 11.31
N ASP A 29 -10.88 -15.87 12.49
CA ASP A 29 -10.62 -15.00 13.64
C ASP A 29 -9.26 -15.32 14.28
N GLU A 30 -8.90 -16.59 14.35
CA GLU A 30 -7.54 -17.01 14.77
C GLU A 30 -6.48 -16.45 13.80
N GLN A 31 -6.73 -16.52 12.50
CA GLN A 31 -5.80 -16.02 11.48
C GLN A 31 -5.69 -14.50 11.49
N LYS A 32 -6.80 -13.78 11.68
CA LYS A 32 -6.78 -12.33 11.90
C LYS A 32 -5.94 -11.98 13.13
N SER A 33 -6.11 -12.70 14.24
CA SER A 33 -5.31 -12.48 15.46
C SER A 33 -3.82 -12.67 15.21
N LYS A 34 -3.43 -13.77 14.53
CA LYS A 34 -2.03 -14.02 14.17
C LYS A 34 -1.47 -12.92 13.25
N ARG A 35 -2.28 -12.45 12.29
CA ARG A 35 -1.89 -11.36 11.38
C ARG A 35 -1.73 -10.04 12.13
N ILE A 36 -2.58 -9.73 13.09
CA ILE A 36 -2.47 -8.52 13.91
C ILE A 36 -1.14 -8.51 14.66
N GLU A 37 -0.77 -9.63 15.30
CA GLU A 37 0.50 -9.71 16.04
C GLU A 37 1.73 -9.63 15.11
N ALA A 38 1.66 -10.28 13.95
CA ALA A 38 2.71 -10.17 12.93
C ALA A 38 2.88 -8.73 12.41
N VAL A 39 1.78 -8.03 12.13
CA VAL A 39 1.81 -6.63 11.68
C VAL A 39 2.32 -5.71 12.79
N ARG A 40 1.98 -5.98 14.05
CA ARG A 40 2.51 -5.23 15.18
C ARG A 40 4.04 -5.31 15.24
N GLY A 41 4.59 -6.52 15.18
CA GLY A 41 6.03 -6.74 15.13
C GLY A 41 6.68 -6.10 13.90
N GLN A 42 6.02 -6.18 12.74
CA GLN A 42 6.50 -5.56 11.52
C GLN A 42 6.61 -4.04 11.63
N ILE A 43 5.60 -3.35 12.18
CA ILE A 43 5.64 -1.89 12.36
C ILE A 43 6.79 -1.48 13.28
N LEU A 44 6.94 -2.15 14.43
CA LEU A 44 8.01 -1.88 15.39
C LEU A 44 9.41 -2.11 14.78
N SER A 45 9.56 -3.19 14.03
CA SER A 45 10.79 -3.52 13.30
C SER A 45 11.13 -2.45 12.25
N LYS A 46 10.15 -2.04 11.42
CA LYS A 46 10.34 -0.99 10.41
C LYS A 46 10.74 0.35 11.03
N LEU A 47 10.16 0.70 12.18
CA LEU A 47 10.46 1.93 12.93
C LEU A 47 11.71 1.84 13.81
N ARG A 48 12.35 0.67 13.91
CA ARG A 48 13.50 0.40 14.79
C ARG A 48 13.25 0.71 16.27
N ILE A 49 12.02 0.51 16.74
CA ILE A 49 11.64 0.68 18.15
C ILE A 49 11.24 -0.67 18.75
N ARG A 50 11.58 -0.91 20.03
CA ARG A 50 11.28 -2.20 20.70
C ARG A 50 9.87 -2.26 21.26
N THR A 51 9.36 -1.11 21.70
CA THR A 51 8.03 -0.94 22.28
C THR A 51 7.38 0.29 21.67
N PRO A 52 6.04 0.37 21.64
CA PRO A 52 5.35 1.61 21.32
C PRO A 52 5.87 2.74 22.23
N PRO A 53 6.06 3.96 21.70
CA PRO A 53 6.42 5.11 22.54
C PRO A 53 5.32 5.34 23.59
N ASP A 54 5.73 5.82 24.77
CA ASP A 54 4.81 6.22 25.82
C ASP A 54 3.83 7.24 25.22
N ARG A 55 2.52 7.01 25.40
CA ARG A 55 1.50 7.95 24.92
C ARG A 55 1.70 9.27 25.67
N PRO A 56 2.11 10.37 25.02
CA PRO A 56 1.96 11.67 25.63
C PRO A 56 0.49 12.05 25.49
N ASP A 57 -0.20 12.10 26.62
CA ASP A 57 -1.48 12.80 26.80
C ASP A 57 -2.71 12.24 26.04
N PRO A 58 -3.94 12.63 26.45
CA PRO A 58 -5.16 12.43 25.64
C PRO A 58 -4.93 12.83 24.18
N PRO A 59 -5.74 12.32 23.22
CA PRO A 59 -5.64 12.72 21.82
C PRO A 59 -5.53 14.24 21.77
N PRO A 60 -4.55 14.80 21.03
CA PRO A 60 -4.30 16.23 21.06
C PRO A 60 -5.63 16.94 20.80
N SER A 61 -6.04 17.79 21.74
CA SER A 61 -7.24 18.62 21.60
C SER A 61 -7.17 19.53 20.37
N HIS A 62 -5.96 19.73 19.86
CA HIS A 62 -5.65 20.53 18.70
C HIS A 62 -5.52 19.66 17.45
N PRO A 63 -6.03 20.14 16.31
CA PRO A 63 -5.87 19.46 15.03
C PRO A 63 -4.38 19.36 14.63
N VAL A 64 -4.05 18.33 13.86
CA VAL A 64 -2.73 18.15 13.26
C VAL A 64 -2.37 19.40 12.43
N PRO A 65 -1.14 19.94 12.52
CA PRO A 65 -0.74 21.12 11.75
C PRO A 65 -0.96 20.94 10.23
N PRO A 66 -1.46 21.97 9.52
CA PRO A 66 -1.75 21.87 8.08
C PRO A 66 -0.55 21.45 7.23
N GLU A 67 0.65 21.87 7.61
CA GLU A 67 1.90 21.52 6.93
C GLU A 67 2.18 20.02 6.97
N VAL A 68 2.00 19.38 8.13
CA VAL A 68 2.15 17.93 8.31
C VAL A 68 1.09 17.18 7.52
N MET A 69 -0.14 17.69 7.52
CA MET A 69 -1.24 17.12 6.74
C MET A 69 -0.97 17.20 5.23
N LEU A 70 -0.43 18.32 4.76
CA LEU A 70 -0.03 18.49 3.37
C LEU A 70 1.08 17.50 3.02
N LEU A 71 2.13 17.41 3.83
CA LEU A 71 3.23 16.46 3.64
C LEU A 71 2.72 15.02 3.55
N TYR A 72 1.81 14.63 4.45
CA TYR A 72 1.18 13.31 4.44
C TYR A 72 0.42 13.05 3.13
N ASN A 73 -0.43 14.00 2.70
CA ASN A 73 -1.22 13.85 1.48
C ASN A 73 -0.34 13.76 0.23
N SER A 74 0.67 14.61 0.11
CA SER A 74 1.63 14.54 -0.99
C SER A 74 2.39 13.22 -1.01
N THR A 75 2.80 12.71 0.16
CA THR A 75 3.50 11.42 0.28
C THR A 75 2.60 10.27 -0.11
N LYS A 76 1.33 10.29 0.31
CA LYS A 76 0.34 9.27 -0.02
C LYS A 76 0.14 9.17 -1.54
N GLU A 77 -0.04 10.29 -2.22
CA GLU A 77 -0.19 10.31 -3.67
C GLU A 77 1.10 9.88 -4.40
N LEU A 78 2.27 10.31 -3.92
CA LEU A 78 3.56 9.88 -4.46
C LEU A 78 3.75 8.37 -4.36
N LEU A 79 3.45 7.77 -3.20
CA LEU A 79 3.58 6.32 -2.98
C LEU A 79 2.61 5.53 -3.85
N LYS A 80 1.40 6.04 -4.08
CA LYS A 80 0.42 5.43 -4.98
C LYS A 80 0.93 5.40 -6.43
N GLU A 81 1.52 6.49 -6.90
CA GLU A 81 2.11 6.54 -8.25
C GLU A 81 3.32 5.60 -8.37
N ARG A 82 4.19 5.57 -7.36
CA ARG A 82 5.33 4.63 -7.31
C ARG A 82 4.90 3.18 -7.35
N ALA A 83 3.84 2.81 -6.62
CA ALA A 83 3.27 1.46 -6.65
C ALA A 83 2.78 1.10 -8.06
N ARG A 84 2.08 2.02 -8.74
CA ARG A 84 1.63 1.81 -10.13
C ARG A 84 2.80 1.58 -11.09
N LEU A 85 3.89 2.33 -10.94
CA LEU A 85 5.09 2.18 -11.77
C LEU A 85 5.81 0.85 -11.48
N ALA A 86 5.95 0.46 -10.21
CA ALA A 86 6.57 -0.80 -9.82
C ALA A 86 5.81 -2.03 -10.34
N GLU A 87 4.47 -2.00 -10.29
CA GLU A 87 3.63 -3.03 -10.89
C GLU A 87 3.87 -3.15 -12.41
N SER A 88 4.05 -2.02 -13.11
CA SER A 88 4.32 -2.01 -14.55
C SER A 88 5.73 -2.50 -14.93
N ALA A 89 6.71 -2.32 -14.03
CA ALA A 89 8.10 -2.67 -14.27
C ALA A 89 8.46 -4.11 -13.85
N CYS A 90 7.56 -4.85 -13.18
CA CYS A 90 7.85 -6.14 -12.55
C CYS A 90 9.03 -6.09 -11.55
N ASP A 91 9.35 -4.91 -11.03
CA ASP A 91 10.47 -4.71 -10.11
C ASP A 91 10.12 -5.29 -8.74
N ARG A 92 10.88 -6.31 -8.32
CA ARG A 92 10.70 -7.01 -7.04
C ARG A 92 11.92 -6.95 -6.13
N GLU A 93 12.92 -6.16 -6.49
CA GLU A 93 14.13 -6.04 -5.68
C GLU A 93 13.85 -5.16 -4.46
N SER A 94 14.00 -5.73 -3.27
CA SER A 94 13.94 -5.01 -2.00
C SER A 94 15.29 -5.17 -1.33
N SER A 95 16.04 -4.07 -1.23
CA SER A 95 17.26 -4.02 -0.41
C SER A 95 16.92 -4.11 1.09
N GLU A 96 17.91 -4.38 1.92
CA GLU A 96 17.76 -4.30 3.39
C GLU A 96 17.43 -2.86 3.82
N GLU A 97 18.02 -1.87 3.15
CA GLU A 97 17.82 -0.45 3.42
C GLU A 97 16.37 -0.01 3.18
N ASP A 98 15.69 -0.60 2.19
CA ASP A 98 14.28 -0.33 1.88
C ASP A 98 13.31 -0.99 2.87
N TYR A 99 13.78 -1.91 3.70
CA TYR A 99 12.93 -2.53 4.72
C TYR A 99 12.52 -1.53 5.80
N TYR A 100 13.43 -0.64 6.20
CA TYR A 100 13.20 0.30 7.32
C TYR A 100 12.45 1.56 6.90
N ALA A 101 11.76 2.18 7.85
CA ALA A 101 11.05 3.43 7.61
C ALA A 101 12.04 4.58 7.31
N LYS A 102 11.63 5.45 6.38
CA LYS A 102 12.36 6.66 5.99
C LYS A 102 11.62 7.88 6.50
N GLU A 103 12.34 8.84 7.06
CA GLU A 103 11.78 10.15 7.39
C GLU A 103 11.53 10.94 6.09
N VAL A 104 10.37 11.57 5.99
CA VAL A 104 9.97 12.33 4.80
C VAL A 104 10.04 13.81 5.12
N GLN A 105 10.73 14.57 4.26
CA GLN A 105 10.84 16.02 4.38
C GLN A 105 10.49 16.68 3.04
N ARG A 106 9.85 17.84 3.10
CA ARG A 106 9.56 18.67 1.92
C ARG A 106 10.43 19.92 1.99
N ILE A 107 11.07 20.24 0.87
CA ILE A 107 11.87 21.45 0.70
C ILE A 107 11.21 22.26 -0.40
N ASP A 108 10.80 23.48 -0.08
CA ASP A 108 10.22 24.39 -1.06
C ASP A 108 11.31 25.13 -1.82
N MET A 109 11.16 25.20 -3.14
CA MET A 109 12.07 25.94 -4.00
C MET A 109 11.77 27.44 -3.91
N SER A 110 12.82 28.27 -3.95
CA SER A 110 12.63 29.71 -4.11
C SER A 110 11.94 29.99 -5.45
N PRO A 111 11.05 31.00 -5.51
CA PRO A 111 10.45 31.41 -6.77
C PRO A 111 11.54 31.75 -7.78
N ALA A 112 11.35 31.31 -9.04
CA ALA A 112 12.26 31.65 -10.11
C ALA A 112 12.29 33.19 -10.29
N PRO A 113 13.45 33.80 -10.56
CA PRO A 113 13.52 35.21 -10.92
C PRO A 113 12.60 35.44 -12.14
N THR A 114 11.63 36.33 -11.99
CA THR A 114 10.83 36.79 -13.12
C THR A 114 11.73 37.65 -14.00
N ASP A 115 12.25 37.09 -15.09
CA ASP A 115 12.77 37.89 -16.19
C ASP A 115 11.59 38.69 -16.74
N THR A 116 11.51 39.95 -16.31
CA THR A 116 10.67 40.96 -16.94
C THR A 116 11.32 41.28 -18.29
N SER A 117 11.02 40.47 -19.31
CA SER A 117 11.19 40.87 -20.69
C SER A 117 9.81 41.13 -21.26
N GLU A 118 9.58 42.42 -21.50
CA GLU A 118 8.38 43.02 -22.05
C GLU A 118 7.88 42.33 -23.32
N SER A 119 6.55 42.30 -23.44
CA SER A 119 5.76 42.36 -24.67
C SER A 119 6.44 41.96 -26.00
N PHE A 120 6.04 40.81 -26.54
CA PHE A 120 5.83 40.70 -27.97
C PHE A 120 4.43 40.16 -28.23
N SER A 121 3.48 41.08 -28.37
CA SER A 121 2.15 40.81 -28.89
C SER A 121 2.28 40.25 -30.31
N SER A 122 2.04 38.95 -30.48
CA SER A 122 1.81 38.34 -31.78
C SER A 122 0.39 38.69 -32.26
N SER A 123 0.24 39.90 -32.81
CA SER A 123 -0.91 40.26 -33.63
C SER A 123 -0.90 39.42 -34.90
N SER A 124 -1.85 38.49 -34.99
CA SER A 124 -2.09 37.66 -36.16
C SER A 124 -2.89 38.46 -37.18
N THR A 125 -2.23 38.96 -38.22
CA THR A 125 -2.91 39.59 -39.37
C THR A 125 -3.28 38.49 -40.36
N SER A 126 -4.56 38.13 -40.42
CA SER A 126 -5.13 37.28 -41.46
C SER A 126 -5.32 38.10 -42.74
N SER A 127 -4.46 37.90 -43.74
CA SER A 127 -4.70 38.38 -45.11
C SER A 127 -5.27 37.24 -45.94
N SER A 128 -6.59 37.26 -46.15
CA SER A 128 -7.23 36.54 -47.26
C SER A 128 -6.84 37.20 -48.57
N SER A 129 -6.32 36.44 -49.52
CA SER A 129 -6.16 36.88 -50.91
C SER A 129 -6.84 35.87 -51.82
N SER A 130 -7.99 36.27 -52.35
CA SER A 130 -8.65 35.65 -53.49
C SER A 130 -7.98 36.12 -54.78
N GLN A 131 -7.48 35.18 -55.58
CA GLN A 131 -7.68 35.13 -57.03
C GLN A 131 -7.19 33.79 -57.57
#